data_AF-A0A841FTS5-F1
#
_entry.id   AF-A0A841FTS5-F1
#
_cell.length_a   1.000
_cell.length_b   1.000
_cell.length_c   1.000
_cell.angle_alpha   90.00
_cell.angle_beta   90.00
_cell.angle_gamma   90.00
#
_symmetry.space_group_name_H-M   'P 1'
#
loop_
_entity.id
_entity.type
_entity.pdbx_description
1 polymer ?
#
loop_
_entity_poly.entity_id
_entity_poly.type
_entity_poly.pdbx_seq_one_letter_code
_entity_poly.pdbx_strand_id
1 'polypeptide(L)'
;MDATQLIVIGTGGVLIAALLLAPFVPGLRRIRLRRMYPPFRAWSARLHPDSPHQASAGRRVSRDLPDSSRGAVVVRTGHRGRLVRDIDLDWRVSRPLAPVVYADGTPVSWGWGETRVELPAGRHLIAVGTSHSRSYREVDVEAGAVTVLRHASLLSNGAHDHHKPDASATGVEFVVEKGWSGFSWTALIVAALLALFTALEWSILSGASPAGDMWGVIGVALAIVAGIAFVAYVTVRVVTEMRKESRPAVPVPAPPALLVRDQDFPAAVEPPAGWSLIDLWLRYELERLPREDLRALAGGRLGPWRWWRARTIGEPRPPRYRAWIPEPTVSVDGNPVRAGWTRCSLAVPPGEHEVVVTVDGPPGSPGEGVTSVRKVSTMAGARAEVEVVADVLAVSRADGPGLARFEVSMR
;
A
#
# COMPACT_ATOMS: atom_id res chain seq x y z
N MET A 1 44.36 -3.90 32.63
CA MET A 1 43.65 -4.15 31.37
C MET A 1 44.55 -3.62 30.27
N ASP A 2 44.99 -4.49 29.37
CA ASP A 2 45.85 -4.07 28.26
C ASP A 2 45.05 -3.18 27.30
N ALA A 3 45.70 -2.27 26.57
CA ALA A 3 45.03 -1.31 25.67
C ALA A 3 44.10 -2.01 24.66
N THR A 4 44.50 -3.21 24.23
CA THR A 4 43.72 -4.12 23.38
C THR A 4 42.40 -4.55 24.02
N GLN A 5 42.35 -4.76 25.33
CA GLN A 5 41.11 -5.10 26.06
C GLN A 5 40.18 -3.89 26.21
N LEU A 6 40.72 -2.68 26.35
CA LEU A 6 39.93 -1.44 26.39
C LEU A 6 39.24 -1.17 25.05
N ILE A 7 39.93 -1.44 23.93
CA ILE A 7 39.40 -1.25 22.58
C ILE A 7 38.29 -2.26 22.28
N VAL A 8 38.49 -3.55 22.57
CA VAL A 8 37.48 -4.61 22.37
C VAL A 8 36.21 -4.35 23.18
N ILE A 9 36.36 -3.84 24.41
CA ILE A 9 35.20 -3.45 25.25
C ILE A 9 34.52 -2.19 24.69
N GLY A 10 35.29 -1.24 24.14
CA GLY A 10 34.76 -0.05 23.46
C GLY A 10 33.95 -0.38 22.20
N THR A 11 34.45 -1.27 21.32
CA THR A 11 33.74 -1.71 20.12
C THR A 11 32.48 -2.49 20.43
N GLY A 12 32.59 -3.46 21.35
CA GLY A 12 31.42 -4.20 21.84
C GLY A 12 30.38 -3.24 22.42
N GLY A 13 30.83 -2.26 23.22
CA GLY A 13 29.98 -1.24 23.83
C GLY A 13 29.24 -0.36 22.81
N VAL A 14 29.91 0.13 21.76
CA VAL A 14 29.28 0.99 20.73
C VAL A 14 28.30 0.19 19.87
N LEU A 15 28.63 -1.05 19.49
CA LEU A 15 27.71 -1.90 18.73
C LEU A 15 26.47 -2.26 19.58
N ILE A 16 26.68 -2.62 20.85
CA ILE A 16 25.59 -2.91 21.79
C ILE A 16 24.76 -1.65 22.03
N ALA A 17 25.37 -0.48 22.25
CA ALA A 17 24.67 0.79 22.42
C ALA A 17 23.89 1.17 21.16
N ALA A 18 24.44 1.01 19.95
CA ALA A 18 23.73 1.26 18.70
C ALA A 18 22.53 0.30 18.52
N LEU A 19 22.67 -0.98 18.89
CA LEU A 19 21.58 -1.96 18.88
C LEU A 19 20.50 -1.68 19.94
N LEU A 20 20.90 -1.20 21.12
CA LEU A 20 20.00 -0.82 22.22
C LEU A 20 19.33 0.53 22.00
N LEU A 21 19.98 1.47 21.30
CA LEU A 21 19.46 2.80 20.94
C LEU A 21 18.68 2.79 19.62
N ALA A 22 18.85 1.79 18.76
CA ALA A 22 18.05 1.59 17.54
C ALA A 22 16.52 1.73 17.75
N PRO A 23 15.91 1.20 18.84
CA PRO A 23 14.50 1.44 19.15
C PRO A 23 14.19 2.85 19.69
N PHE A 24 15.13 3.78 19.81
CA PHE A 24 14.90 5.18 20.21
C PHE A 24 15.22 6.18 19.10
N VAL A 25 16.00 5.78 18.08
CA VAL A 25 16.27 6.59 16.89
C VAL A 25 15.07 6.54 15.92
N PRO A 26 14.39 7.67 15.64
CA PRO A 26 13.17 7.70 14.83
C PRO A 26 13.30 7.07 13.43
N GLY A 27 14.47 7.19 12.80
CA GLY A 27 14.76 6.58 11.49
C GLY A 27 14.88 5.05 11.53
N LEU A 28 15.52 4.49 12.56
CA LEU A 28 15.68 3.05 12.76
C LEU A 28 14.39 2.38 13.26
N ARG A 29 13.56 3.11 14.02
CA ARG A 29 12.19 2.67 14.38
C ARG A 29 11.33 2.37 13.15
N ARG A 30 11.40 3.22 12.12
CA ARG A 30 10.63 3.02 10.87
C ARG A 30 11.04 1.75 10.12
N ILE A 31 12.31 1.34 10.24
CA ILE A 31 12.85 0.13 9.59
C ILE A 31 12.33 -1.15 10.27
N ARG A 32 12.08 -1.15 11.60
CA ARG A 32 11.56 -2.32 12.33
C ARG A 32 10.03 -2.50 12.27
N LEU A 33 9.27 -1.45 11.97
CA LEU A 33 7.80 -1.49 12.01
C LEU A 33 7.12 -2.00 10.72
N ARG A 34 7.86 -2.14 9.62
CA ARG A 34 7.33 -2.67 8.35
C ARG A 34 7.64 -4.16 8.21
N ARG A 35 6.96 -5.03 8.96
CA ARG A 35 6.98 -6.47 8.65
C ARG A 35 6.12 -6.72 7.42
N MET A 36 6.70 -6.58 6.22
CA MET A 36 6.06 -6.97 4.94
C MET A 36 6.01 -8.50 4.74
N TYR A 37 5.91 -9.27 5.82
CA TYR A 37 5.78 -10.71 5.73
C TYR A 37 4.32 -11.09 5.93
N PRO A 38 3.84 -12.14 5.23
CA PRO A 38 2.51 -12.67 5.50
C PRO A 38 2.44 -13.02 6.99
N PRO A 39 1.39 -12.60 7.71
CA PRO A 39 1.26 -12.91 9.14
C PRO A 39 1.29 -14.43 9.37
N PHE A 40 0.81 -15.23 8.39
CA PHE A 40 0.98 -16.68 8.33
C PHE A 40 1.23 -17.17 6.90
N ARG A 41 2.09 -18.20 6.74
CA ARG A 41 2.41 -18.81 5.42
C ARG A 41 1.19 -19.22 4.60
N ALA A 42 0.13 -19.68 5.28
CA ALA A 42 -1.06 -20.21 4.64
C ALA A 42 -1.90 -19.15 3.92
N TRP A 43 -1.71 -17.86 4.23
CA TRP A 43 -2.33 -16.70 3.57
C TRP A 43 -1.34 -15.99 2.64
N SER A 44 -0.40 -16.72 2.05
CA SER A 44 0.44 -16.19 0.98
C SER A 44 -0.43 -15.74 -0.19
N ALA A 45 0.01 -14.73 -0.93
CA ALA A 45 -0.67 -14.27 -2.14
C ALA A 45 -0.86 -15.44 -3.11
N ARG A 46 -2.06 -15.55 -3.68
CA ARG A 46 -2.47 -16.56 -4.68
C ARG A 46 -3.23 -15.86 -5.79
N LEU A 47 -3.14 -16.41 -7.00
CA LEU A 47 -3.91 -15.91 -8.11
C LEU A 47 -5.41 -16.04 -7.83
N HIS A 48 -6.14 -15.03 -8.29
CA HIS A 48 -7.59 -15.06 -8.27
C HIS A 48 -8.06 -15.86 -9.51
N PRO A 49 -8.98 -16.82 -9.37
CA PRO A 49 -9.40 -17.65 -10.52
C PRO A 49 -10.15 -16.84 -11.58
N ASP A 50 -10.76 -15.71 -11.18
CA ASP A 50 -11.46 -14.82 -12.11
C ASP A 50 -10.52 -13.77 -12.74
N SER A 51 -9.20 -13.89 -12.55
CA SER A 51 -8.23 -12.95 -13.12
C SER A 51 -8.11 -13.15 -14.63
N PRO A 52 -8.43 -12.15 -15.47
CA PRO A 52 -8.15 -12.21 -16.90
C PRO A 52 -6.67 -11.93 -17.22
N HIS A 53 -5.90 -11.47 -16.22
CA HIS A 53 -4.54 -11.00 -16.42
C HIS A 53 -3.50 -12.11 -16.35
N GLN A 54 -2.45 -11.96 -17.15
CA GLN A 54 -1.22 -12.73 -17.01
C GLN A 54 -0.51 -12.27 -15.73
N ALA A 55 -0.51 -13.13 -14.71
CA ALA A 55 0.00 -12.77 -13.40
C ALA A 55 0.68 -13.95 -12.70
N SER A 56 1.51 -13.63 -11.71
CA SER A 56 2.03 -14.58 -10.72
C SER A 56 1.84 -14.01 -9.33
N ALA A 57 1.60 -14.87 -8.34
CA ALA A 57 1.43 -14.46 -6.96
C ALA A 57 2.09 -15.46 -6.01
N GLY A 58 2.64 -14.96 -4.91
CA GLY A 58 3.27 -15.81 -3.91
C GLY A 58 3.86 -15.03 -2.76
N ARG A 59 4.72 -15.69 -1.97
CA ARG A 59 5.52 -14.99 -0.94
C ARG A 59 6.54 -14.05 -1.57
N ARG A 60 7.06 -14.45 -2.73
CA ARG A 60 7.93 -13.69 -3.63
C ARG A 60 7.60 -14.11 -5.05
N VAL A 61 7.68 -13.16 -5.98
CA VAL A 61 7.47 -13.41 -7.42
C VAL A 61 8.78 -13.25 -8.17
N SER A 62 8.84 -13.80 -9.40
CA SER A 62 10.04 -13.65 -10.22
C SER A 62 10.31 -12.17 -10.52
N ARG A 63 11.61 -11.86 -10.60
CA ARG A 63 12.14 -10.53 -10.91
C ARG A 63 12.56 -10.39 -12.37
N ASP A 64 12.29 -11.41 -13.18
CA ASP A 64 12.58 -11.37 -14.61
C ASP A 64 11.89 -10.17 -15.26
N LEU A 65 12.49 -9.61 -16.30
CA LEU A 65 11.85 -8.51 -17.03
C LEU A 65 10.67 -9.07 -17.84
N PRO A 66 9.56 -8.31 -17.96
CA PRO A 66 8.49 -8.70 -18.87
C PRO A 66 9.01 -8.67 -20.31
N ASP A 67 8.27 -9.29 -21.23
CA ASP A 67 8.56 -9.13 -22.66
C ASP A 67 8.57 -7.64 -23.06
N SER A 68 9.36 -7.30 -24.06
CA SER A 68 9.53 -5.96 -24.63
C SER A 68 8.24 -5.25 -25.03
N SER A 69 7.12 -5.99 -25.18
CA SER A 69 5.81 -5.47 -25.53
C SER A 69 4.92 -5.08 -24.32
N ARG A 70 5.32 -5.45 -23.09
CA ARG A 70 4.52 -5.28 -21.87
C ARG A 70 5.35 -4.70 -20.73
N GLY A 71 4.71 -4.05 -19.78
CA GLY A 71 5.31 -3.76 -18.48
C GLY A 71 4.79 -4.70 -17.41
N ALA A 72 5.35 -4.62 -16.21
CA ALA A 72 4.86 -5.36 -15.06
C ALA A 72 4.65 -4.45 -13.84
N VAL A 73 3.56 -4.69 -13.12
CA VAL A 73 3.33 -4.08 -11.81
C VAL A 73 3.48 -5.15 -10.73
N VAL A 74 4.36 -4.92 -9.77
CA VAL A 74 4.55 -5.79 -8.60
C VAL A 74 3.91 -5.14 -7.39
N VAL A 75 2.78 -5.66 -6.94
CA VAL A 75 2.09 -5.22 -5.73
C VAL A 75 2.52 -6.07 -4.54
N ARG A 76 3.17 -5.45 -3.57
CA ARG A 76 3.60 -6.08 -2.31
C ARG A 76 2.57 -5.80 -1.22
N THR A 77 1.77 -6.79 -0.86
CA THR A 77 0.79 -6.70 0.22
C THR A 77 1.41 -7.15 1.54
N GLY A 78 1.46 -6.25 2.51
CA GLY A 78 1.90 -6.50 3.87
C GLY A 78 0.93 -5.92 4.89
N HIS A 79 1.21 -6.12 6.17
CA HIS A 79 0.39 -5.56 7.24
C HIS A 79 1.24 -4.67 8.15
N ARG A 80 0.62 -3.61 8.68
CA ARG A 80 1.17 -2.82 9.78
C ARG A 80 0.42 -3.19 11.04
N GLY A 81 1.14 -3.71 12.03
CA GLY A 81 0.64 -3.65 13.40
C GLY A 81 0.70 -2.20 13.84
N ARG A 82 -0.44 -1.58 14.19
CA ARG A 82 -0.37 -0.38 15.03
C ARG A 82 0.38 -0.75 16.30
N LEU A 83 1.13 0.19 16.88
CA LEU A 83 1.71 -0.03 18.20
C LEU A 83 0.56 -0.42 19.14
N VAL A 84 0.75 -1.50 19.91
CA VAL A 84 -0.26 -2.17 20.75
C VAL A 84 -1.05 -1.19 21.66
N ARG A 85 -0.50 -0.01 21.94
CA ARG A 85 -1.15 1.04 22.74
C ARG A 85 -2.32 1.75 22.06
N ASP A 86 -2.39 1.78 20.72
CA ASP A 86 -3.46 2.47 19.96
C ASP A 86 -4.42 1.50 19.28
N ILE A 87 -4.28 0.19 19.57
CA ILE A 87 -5.21 -0.82 19.08
C ILE A 87 -6.24 -1.03 20.18
N ASP A 88 -7.40 -0.40 20.03
CA ASP A 88 -8.60 -0.89 20.69
C ASP A 88 -8.97 -2.22 20.02
N LEU A 89 -8.32 -3.29 20.48
CA LEU A 89 -8.62 -4.65 20.08
C LEU A 89 -10.00 -4.93 20.63
N ASP A 90 -11.03 -4.59 19.86
CA ASP A 90 -12.37 -5.06 20.17
C ASP A 90 -12.34 -6.58 20.03
N TRP A 91 -12.24 -7.22 21.18
CA TRP A 91 -12.22 -8.65 21.33
C TRP A 91 -13.49 -9.29 20.73
N ARG A 92 -14.55 -8.54 20.46
CA ARG A 92 -15.75 -9.05 19.81
C ARG A 92 -15.64 -9.09 18.29
N VAL A 93 -14.61 -8.49 17.69
CA VAL A 93 -14.55 -8.20 16.25
C VAL A 93 -13.43 -8.97 15.57
N SER A 94 -13.73 -9.52 14.40
CA SER A 94 -12.76 -10.12 13.47
C SER A 94 -12.56 -9.22 12.27
N ARG A 95 -11.44 -8.50 12.19
CA ARG A 95 -11.05 -7.69 11.02
C ARG A 95 -9.52 -7.74 10.88
N PRO A 96 -8.96 -8.14 9.72
CA PRO A 96 -9.30 -7.51 8.45
C PRO A 96 -9.17 -8.36 7.15
N LEU A 97 -9.44 -9.65 7.05
CA LEU A 97 -9.45 -10.39 5.77
C LEU A 97 -8.12 -10.38 4.94
N ALA A 98 -7.95 -11.35 4.06
CA ALA A 98 -6.85 -11.33 3.10
C ALA A 98 -7.07 -10.20 2.07
N PRO A 99 -6.06 -9.38 1.72
CA PRO A 99 -6.22 -8.33 0.72
C PRO A 99 -6.46 -8.95 -0.66
N VAL A 100 -7.21 -8.26 -1.50
CA VAL A 100 -7.40 -8.57 -2.93
C VAL A 100 -6.70 -7.49 -3.74
N VAL A 101 -5.84 -7.89 -4.67
CA VAL A 101 -5.20 -6.97 -5.62
C VAL A 101 -6.06 -6.93 -6.89
N TYR A 102 -6.30 -5.73 -7.39
CA TYR A 102 -7.08 -5.45 -8.58
C TYR A 102 -6.21 -4.76 -9.63
N ALA A 103 -6.49 -5.04 -10.89
CA ALA A 103 -6.00 -4.29 -12.03
C ALA A 103 -7.18 -3.96 -12.95
N ASP A 104 -7.40 -2.66 -13.18
CA ASP A 104 -8.49 -2.12 -14.00
C ASP A 104 -9.85 -2.72 -13.62
N GLY A 105 -10.16 -2.67 -12.32
CA GLY A 105 -11.43 -3.15 -11.77
C GLY A 105 -11.58 -4.66 -11.64
N THR A 106 -10.66 -5.45 -12.18
CA THR A 106 -10.72 -6.92 -12.11
C THR A 106 -9.75 -7.48 -11.09
N PRO A 107 -10.12 -8.57 -10.37
CA PRO A 107 -9.26 -9.14 -9.35
C PRO A 107 -8.11 -9.93 -9.99
N VAL A 108 -6.88 -9.68 -9.55
CA VAL A 108 -5.68 -10.39 -10.01
C VAL A 108 -5.28 -11.49 -9.03
N SER A 109 -5.31 -11.17 -7.74
CA SER A 109 -4.81 -12.07 -6.70
C SER A 109 -5.44 -11.73 -5.36
N TRP A 110 -5.25 -12.63 -4.39
CA TRP A 110 -5.62 -12.37 -3.01
C TRP A 110 -4.58 -12.95 -2.04
N GLY A 111 -4.47 -12.39 -0.84
CA GLY A 111 -3.49 -12.82 0.16
C GLY A 111 -2.29 -11.88 0.32
N TRP A 112 -1.44 -12.21 1.30
CA TRP A 112 -0.28 -11.42 1.70
C TRP A 112 0.99 -11.89 0.99
N GLY A 113 1.72 -10.98 0.37
CA GLY A 113 2.97 -11.33 -0.31
C GLY A 113 3.23 -10.41 -1.49
N GLU A 114 3.61 -11.00 -2.62
CA GLU A 114 3.85 -10.29 -3.85
C GLU A 114 2.91 -10.82 -4.94
N THR A 115 2.33 -9.89 -5.68
CA THR A 115 1.57 -10.15 -6.90
C THR A 115 2.23 -9.39 -8.02
N ARG A 116 2.65 -10.09 -9.06
CA ARG A 116 3.14 -9.50 -10.30
C ARG A 116 2.07 -9.66 -11.35
N VAL A 117 1.63 -8.55 -11.94
CA VAL A 117 0.69 -8.51 -13.06
C VAL A 117 1.40 -7.91 -14.28
N GLU A 118 1.29 -8.56 -15.43
CA GLU A 118 1.83 -8.05 -16.69
C GLU A 118 0.72 -7.32 -17.44
N LEU A 119 0.96 -6.06 -17.79
CA LEU A 119 -0.02 -5.18 -18.40
C LEU A 119 0.56 -4.59 -19.69
N PRO A 120 -0.29 -4.28 -20.69
CA PRO A 120 0.13 -3.47 -21.84
C PRO A 120 0.79 -2.16 -21.39
N ALA A 121 1.55 -1.53 -22.28
CA ALA A 121 2.05 -0.19 -21.99
C ALA A 121 0.90 0.82 -21.95
N GLY A 122 0.92 1.74 -20.98
CA GLY A 122 -0.10 2.77 -20.81
C GLY A 122 -0.58 2.92 -19.36
N ARG A 123 -1.68 3.66 -19.18
CA ARG A 123 -2.23 3.96 -17.86
C ARG A 123 -3.14 2.85 -17.36
N HIS A 124 -2.84 2.36 -16.18
CA HIS A 124 -3.61 1.32 -15.50
C HIS A 124 -3.99 1.74 -14.09
N LEU A 125 -5.17 1.31 -13.64
CA LEU A 125 -5.62 1.52 -12.27
C LEU A 125 -5.34 0.28 -11.45
N ILE A 126 -4.45 0.38 -10.48
CA ILE A 126 -4.12 -0.71 -9.57
C ILE A 126 -4.79 -0.44 -8.23
N ALA A 127 -5.51 -1.43 -7.70
CA ALA A 127 -6.13 -1.30 -6.40
C ALA A 127 -5.75 -2.43 -5.45
N VAL A 128 -5.82 -2.16 -4.15
CA VAL A 128 -5.79 -3.20 -3.11
C VAL A 128 -6.99 -3.03 -2.21
N GLY A 129 -7.96 -3.92 -2.39
CA GLY A 129 -9.14 -4.01 -1.55
C GLY A 129 -8.87 -4.82 -0.30
N THR A 130 -9.32 -4.31 0.84
CA THR A 130 -9.22 -5.00 2.14
C THR A 130 -10.61 -5.06 2.76
N SER A 131 -10.75 -4.79 4.06
CA SER A 131 -12.05 -4.52 4.68
C SER A 131 -12.70 -3.21 4.19
N HIS A 132 -11.98 -2.41 3.40
CA HIS A 132 -12.49 -1.21 2.75
C HIS A 132 -11.77 -0.97 1.41
N SER A 133 -12.30 -0.04 0.61
CA SER A 133 -11.85 0.22 -0.76
C SER A 133 -10.63 1.13 -0.96
N ARG A 134 -10.03 1.67 0.10
CA ARG A 134 -9.23 2.92 0.01
C ARG A 134 -7.78 2.77 -0.48
N SER A 135 -7.49 1.95 -1.49
CA SER A 135 -6.11 1.79 -1.98
C SER A 135 -6.06 1.75 -3.50
N TYR A 136 -6.29 2.88 -4.16
CA TYR A 136 -6.18 3.02 -5.61
C TYR A 136 -4.90 3.75 -6.00
N ARG A 137 -4.24 3.30 -7.06
CA ARG A 137 -3.07 3.94 -7.65
C ARG A 137 -3.12 3.85 -9.16
N GLU A 138 -3.16 5.00 -9.82
CA GLU A 138 -2.88 5.06 -11.24
C GLU A 138 -1.39 4.85 -11.46
N VAL A 139 -1.06 3.92 -12.37
CA VAL A 139 0.31 3.59 -12.75
C VAL A 139 0.42 3.71 -14.25
N ASP A 140 1.38 4.51 -14.70
CA ASP A 140 1.83 4.48 -16.08
C ASP A 140 2.83 3.33 -16.24
N VAL A 141 2.41 2.31 -16.99
CA VAL A 141 3.15 1.09 -17.24
C VAL A 141 3.99 1.29 -18.50
N GLU A 142 5.30 1.30 -18.34
CA GLU A 142 6.25 1.38 -19.46
C GLU A 142 6.61 -0.04 -19.93
N ALA A 143 6.75 -0.23 -21.24
CA ALA A 143 7.14 -1.52 -21.81
C ALA A 143 8.55 -1.92 -21.36
N GLY A 144 8.75 -3.19 -21.01
CA GLY A 144 9.99 -3.72 -20.45
C GLY A 144 10.30 -3.26 -19.01
N ALA A 145 9.47 -2.39 -18.42
CA ALA A 145 9.71 -1.86 -17.08
C ALA A 145 8.95 -2.64 -15.99
N VAL A 146 9.44 -2.54 -14.76
CA VAL A 146 8.78 -3.07 -13.57
C VAL A 146 8.51 -1.94 -12.60
N THR A 147 7.23 -1.70 -12.31
CA THR A 147 6.79 -0.76 -11.28
C THR A 147 6.45 -1.53 -10.02
N VAL A 148 7.12 -1.22 -8.90
CA VAL A 148 6.81 -1.87 -7.62
C VAL A 148 5.92 -0.95 -6.80
N LEU A 149 4.78 -1.49 -6.38
CA LEU A 149 3.83 -0.89 -5.47
C LEU A 149 3.90 -1.61 -4.13
N ARG A 150 3.92 -0.87 -3.02
CA ARG A 150 3.81 -1.46 -1.68
C ARG A 150 2.46 -1.09 -1.10
N HIS A 151 1.75 -2.06 -0.55
CA HIS A 151 0.51 -1.83 0.19
C HIS A 151 0.70 -2.39 1.59
N ALA A 152 0.47 -1.56 2.60
CA ALA A 152 0.37 -2.00 3.97
C ALA A 152 -1.09 -1.88 4.40
N SER A 153 -1.72 -2.97 4.82
CA SER A 153 -3.05 -2.88 5.42
C SER A 153 -2.91 -2.66 6.92
N LEU A 154 -3.80 -1.85 7.50
CA LEU A 154 -3.96 -1.84 8.94
C LEU A 154 -4.70 -3.10 9.40
N LEU A 155 -4.18 -3.71 10.46
CA LEU A 155 -4.95 -4.71 11.21
C LEU A 155 -5.83 -4.02 12.24
N SER A 156 -6.97 -4.64 12.59
CA SER A 156 -7.98 -4.20 13.59
C SER A 156 -9.10 -3.24 13.13
N ASN A 157 -9.94 -2.82 14.08
CA ASN A 157 -11.08 -1.93 13.91
C ASN A 157 -10.74 -0.57 13.28
N GLY A 158 -9.53 -0.07 13.53
CA GLY A 158 -9.06 1.21 13.00
C GLY A 158 -8.91 1.22 11.47
N ALA A 159 -9.04 0.08 10.79
CA ALA A 159 -9.05 0.03 9.33
C ALA A 159 -10.21 0.84 8.73
N HIS A 160 -11.37 0.91 9.40
CA HIS A 160 -12.50 1.71 8.92
C HIS A 160 -12.33 3.19 9.21
N ASP A 161 -11.62 3.57 10.27
CA ASP A 161 -11.36 4.99 10.58
C ASP A 161 -10.58 5.71 9.48
N HIS A 162 -10.02 4.99 8.51
CA HIS A 162 -9.39 5.56 7.33
C HIS A 162 -10.32 6.40 6.46
N HIS A 163 -11.64 6.37 6.59
CA HIS A 163 -12.47 7.34 5.85
C HIS A 163 -12.32 8.77 6.40
N LYS A 164 -11.91 8.94 7.66
CA LYS A 164 -11.86 10.26 8.30
C LYS A 164 -10.78 11.13 7.64
N PRO A 165 -11.09 12.41 7.32
CA PRO A 165 -10.15 13.32 6.66
C PRO A 165 -8.84 13.49 7.44
N ASP A 166 -8.88 13.38 8.77
CA ASP A 166 -7.72 13.51 9.66
C ASP A 166 -7.01 12.18 9.95
N ALA A 167 -7.54 11.06 9.45
CA ALA A 167 -6.86 9.78 9.60
C ALA A 167 -5.62 9.82 8.72
N SER A 168 -4.49 10.18 9.35
CA SER A 168 -3.19 10.27 8.68
C SER A 168 -3.05 9.12 7.70
N ALA A 169 -2.76 9.42 6.43
CA ALA A 169 -2.58 8.47 5.33
C ALA A 169 -1.46 7.42 5.59
N THR A 170 -0.91 7.40 6.80
CA THR A 170 0.13 6.50 7.29
C THR A 170 -0.28 5.02 7.34
N GLY A 171 -1.55 4.68 7.09
CA GLY A 171 -2.03 3.30 7.09
C GLY A 171 -1.71 2.54 5.81
N VAL A 172 -1.97 3.16 4.65
CA VAL A 172 -1.94 2.57 3.31
C VAL A 172 -1.13 3.50 2.41
N GLU A 173 0.08 3.08 2.04
CA GLU A 173 1.04 3.96 1.35
C GLU A 173 1.59 3.21 0.14
N PHE A 174 1.19 3.62 -1.07
CA PHE A 174 1.77 3.13 -2.32
C PHE A 174 3.12 3.78 -2.57
N VAL A 175 4.17 3.16 -2.04
CA VAL A 175 5.53 3.56 -2.40
C VAL A 175 5.85 2.98 -3.78
N VAL A 176 5.94 3.86 -4.78
CA VAL A 176 6.42 3.52 -6.11
C VAL A 176 7.95 3.41 -6.05
N GLU A 177 8.49 2.20 -6.20
CA GLU A 177 9.92 2.03 -6.46
C GLU A 177 10.11 1.81 -7.96
N LYS A 178 10.58 2.84 -8.68
CA LYS A 178 11.15 2.68 -10.02
C LYS A 178 12.62 2.28 -9.88
N GLY A 179 12.98 1.09 -10.38
CA GLY A 179 14.37 0.64 -10.48
C GLY A 179 14.83 -0.38 -9.43
N TRP A 180 16.03 -0.91 -9.67
CA TRP A 180 16.62 -2.06 -8.99
C TRP A 180 17.02 -1.73 -7.54
N SER A 181 16.10 -1.86 -6.58
CA SER A 181 16.34 -1.62 -5.14
C SER A 181 17.08 -2.80 -4.45
N GLY A 182 17.95 -3.49 -5.18
CA GLY A 182 18.82 -4.55 -4.63
C GLY A 182 19.89 -4.02 -3.67
N PHE A 183 20.16 -2.72 -3.71
CA PHE A 183 21.18 -2.08 -2.90
C PHE A 183 20.54 -1.30 -1.74
N SER A 184 20.55 -1.85 -0.52
CA SER A 184 20.01 -1.12 0.64
C SER A 184 21.01 -0.04 1.06
N TRP A 185 20.59 1.22 0.97
CA TRP A 185 21.38 2.38 1.41
C TRP A 185 21.89 2.25 2.85
N THR A 186 21.14 1.55 3.69
CA THR A 186 21.54 1.21 5.05
C THR A 186 22.75 0.28 5.10
N ALA A 187 22.89 -0.68 4.19
CA ALA A 187 24.08 -1.52 4.12
C ALA A 187 25.32 -0.72 3.70
N LEU A 188 25.19 0.28 2.82
CA LEU A 188 26.28 1.18 2.45
C LEU A 188 26.73 2.04 3.62
N ILE A 189 25.79 2.62 4.37
CA ILE A 189 26.09 3.42 5.57
C ILE A 189 26.76 2.55 6.64
N VAL A 190 26.26 1.35 6.90
CA VAL A 190 26.87 0.42 7.86
C VAL A 190 28.26 -0.01 7.41
N ALA A 191 28.46 -0.30 6.13
CA ALA A 191 29.78 -0.64 5.59
C ALA A 191 30.77 0.54 5.69
N ALA A 192 30.33 1.77 5.40
CA ALA A 192 31.16 2.96 5.53
C ALA A 192 31.54 3.24 6.99
N LEU A 193 30.60 3.10 7.93
CA LEU A 193 30.86 3.26 9.36
C LEU A 193 31.80 2.17 9.88
N LEU A 194 31.62 0.92 9.45
CA LEU A 194 32.55 -0.18 9.78
C LEU A 194 33.96 0.10 9.25
N ALA A 195 34.09 0.59 8.02
CA ALA A 195 35.37 0.93 7.42
C ALA A 195 36.08 2.11 8.12
N LEU A 196 35.34 3.15 8.50
CA LEU A 196 35.87 4.26 9.31
C LEU A 196 36.35 3.74 10.67
N PHE A 197 35.57 2.86 11.29
CA PHE A 197 35.87 2.32 12.61
C PHE A 197 37.11 1.43 12.58
N THR A 198 37.23 0.53 11.59
CA THR A 198 38.43 -0.30 11.42
C THR A 198 39.68 0.53 11.10
N ALA A 199 39.54 1.61 10.33
CA ALA A 199 40.64 2.55 10.10
C ALA A 199 41.10 3.24 11.40
N LEU A 200 40.15 3.58 12.28
CA LEU A 200 40.44 4.20 13.58
C LEU A 200 41.13 3.20 14.54
N GLU A 201 40.64 1.96 14.62
CA GLU A 201 41.30 0.90 15.42
C GLU A 201 42.71 0.60 14.92
N TRP A 202 42.90 0.53 13.59
CA TRP A 202 44.21 0.33 12.98
C TRP A 202 45.17 1.47 13.34
N SER A 203 44.69 2.72 13.33
CA SER A 203 45.49 3.88 13.73
C SER A 203 45.91 3.82 15.19
N ILE A 204 45.07 3.29 16.09
CA ILE A 204 45.38 3.17 17.53
C ILE A 204 46.35 1.99 17.77
N LEU A 205 46.14 0.86 17.08
CA LEU A 205 46.92 -0.37 17.27
C LEU A 205 48.31 -0.33 16.61
N SER A 206 48.49 0.45 15.54
CA SER A 206 49.75 0.52 14.80
C SER A 206 50.89 1.24 15.55
N GLY A 207 50.62 1.75 16.76
CA GLY A 207 51.65 2.19 17.71
C GLY A 207 52.57 3.28 17.14
N ALA A 208 52.12 4.53 17.20
CA ALA A 208 52.86 5.79 17.00
C ALA A 208 54.29 5.65 16.45
N SER A 209 54.41 5.23 15.19
CA SER A 209 55.55 5.64 14.38
C SER A 209 55.15 6.95 13.69
N PRO A 210 56.04 7.95 13.55
CA PRO A 210 55.70 9.21 12.91
C PRO A 210 55.15 9.05 11.48
N ALA A 211 55.52 7.94 10.81
CA ALA A 211 54.94 7.55 9.53
C ALA A 211 53.49 7.02 9.66
N GLY A 212 53.17 6.28 10.72
CA GLY A 212 51.83 5.78 11.02
C GLY A 212 50.82 6.89 11.35
N ASP A 213 51.25 7.92 12.08
CA ASP A 213 50.40 9.07 12.41
C ASP A 213 49.93 9.82 11.16
N MET A 214 50.81 9.99 10.16
CA MET A 214 50.46 10.66 8.91
C MET A 214 49.40 9.88 8.12
N TRP A 215 49.54 8.55 8.03
CA TRP A 215 48.56 7.70 7.34
C TRP A 215 47.22 7.64 8.10
N GLY A 216 47.24 7.69 9.43
CA GLY A 216 46.03 7.82 10.25
C GLY A 216 45.28 9.11 9.98
N VAL A 217 45.98 10.25 9.93
CA VAL A 217 45.39 11.56 9.60
C VAL A 217 44.82 11.58 8.18
N ILE A 218 45.54 11.02 7.21
CA ILE A 218 45.04 10.90 5.82
C ILE A 218 43.79 10.00 5.76
N GLY A 219 43.78 8.88 6.47
CA GLY A 219 42.63 7.98 6.53
C GLY A 219 41.39 8.63 7.13
N VAL A 220 41.55 9.37 8.23
CA VAL A 220 40.46 10.14 8.87
C VAL A 220 39.96 11.23 7.93
N ALA A 221 40.86 11.99 7.28
CA ALA A 221 40.49 13.04 6.35
C ALA A 221 39.73 12.49 5.14
N LEU A 222 40.18 11.38 4.54
CA LEU A 222 39.50 10.72 3.43
C LEU A 222 38.11 10.22 3.84
N ALA A 223 37.97 9.67 5.04
CA ALA A 223 36.68 9.19 5.51
C ALA A 223 35.70 10.34 5.84
N ILE A 224 36.18 11.48 6.34
CA ILE A 224 35.38 12.71 6.49
C ILE A 224 34.94 13.22 5.12
N VAL A 225 35.85 13.32 4.15
CA VAL A 225 35.52 13.77 2.77
C VAL A 225 34.52 12.83 2.12
N ALA A 226 34.69 11.51 2.26
CA ALA A 226 33.74 10.52 1.76
C ALA A 226 32.37 10.66 2.44
N GLY A 227 32.34 10.91 3.76
CA GLY A 227 31.11 11.18 4.50
C GLY A 227 30.38 12.44 4.04
N ILE A 228 31.11 13.54 3.84
CA ILE A 228 30.54 14.81 3.35
C ILE A 228 30.04 14.67 1.91
N ALA A 229 30.85 14.09 1.02
CA ALA A 229 30.47 13.84 -0.37
C ALA A 229 29.24 12.92 -0.45
N PHE A 230 29.13 11.93 0.43
CA PHE A 230 27.97 11.06 0.55
C PHE A 230 26.73 11.83 1.01
N VAL A 231 26.82 12.66 2.06
CA VAL A 231 25.70 13.51 2.51
C VAL A 231 25.26 14.45 1.37
N ALA A 232 26.21 15.10 0.69
CA ALA A 232 25.92 15.97 -0.44
C ALA A 232 25.22 15.21 -1.59
N TYR A 233 25.71 14.02 -1.95
CA TYR A 233 25.08 13.18 -2.97
C TYR A 233 23.65 12.77 -2.57
N VAL A 234 23.42 12.37 -1.32
CA VAL A 234 22.09 12.01 -0.81
C VAL A 234 21.16 13.22 -0.86
N THR A 235 21.61 14.40 -0.39
CA THR A 235 20.82 15.63 -0.44
C THR A 235 20.46 16.01 -1.87
N VAL A 236 21.42 15.98 -2.79
CA VAL A 236 21.17 16.27 -4.22
C VAL A 236 20.18 15.26 -4.80
N ARG A 237 20.35 13.95 -4.54
CA ARG A 237 19.43 12.92 -5.04
C ARG A 237 18.01 13.10 -4.53
N VAL A 238 17.83 13.30 -3.22
CA VAL A 238 16.51 13.55 -2.61
C VAL A 238 15.87 14.80 -3.21
N VAL A 239 16.63 15.89 -3.35
CA VAL A 239 16.14 17.14 -3.97
C VAL A 239 15.78 16.94 -5.45
N THR A 240 16.57 16.15 -6.20
CA THR A 240 16.27 15.87 -7.62
C THR A 240 15.06 14.96 -7.81
N GLU A 241 14.85 13.96 -6.96
CA GLU A 241 13.64 13.12 -7.00
C GLU A 241 12.41 13.94 -6.61
N MET A 242 12.50 14.74 -5.53
CA MET A 242 11.43 15.68 -5.17
C MET A 242 11.13 16.70 -6.28
N ARG A 243 12.13 17.14 -7.05
CA ARG A 243 11.92 18.03 -8.20
C ARG A 243 11.37 17.32 -9.44
N LYS A 244 11.63 16.02 -9.60
CA LYS A 244 11.06 15.22 -10.72
C LYS A 244 9.59 14.91 -10.50
N GLU A 245 9.12 14.85 -9.25
CA GLU A 245 7.70 14.65 -8.90
C GLU A 245 6.84 15.92 -9.03
N SER A 246 7.38 17.05 -9.48
CA SER A 246 6.60 18.29 -9.59
C SER A 246 6.88 19.03 -10.89
N ARG A 247 6.42 18.47 -12.01
CA ARG A 247 6.05 19.28 -13.17
C ARG A 247 4.56 19.13 -13.38
N PRO A 248 3.73 20.14 -13.04
CA PRO A 248 2.37 20.17 -13.52
C PRO A 248 2.44 20.20 -15.04
N ALA A 249 1.94 19.15 -15.68
CA ALA A 249 1.68 19.18 -17.11
C ALA A 249 0.64 20.29 -17.35
N VAL A 250 0.95 21.20 -18.26
CA VAL A 250 0.00 22.21 -18.74
C VAL A 250 -1.19 21.46 -19.35
N PRO A 251 -2.43 21.65 -18.86
CA PRO A 251 -3.57 20.93 -19.40
C PRO A 251 -3.89 21.45 -20.80
N VAL A 252 -3.84 20.56 -21.79
CA VAL A 252 -4.54 20.70 -23.07
C VAL A 252 -6.03 20.49 -22.80
N PRO A 253 -6.96 21.34 -23.29
CA PRO A 253 -8.38 21.18 -23.02
C PRO A 253 -8.93 20.00 -23.81
N ALA A 254 -8.87 18.82 -23.20
CA ALA A 254 -9.66 17.65 -23.56
C ALA A 254 -10.94 17.65 -22.72
N PRO A 255 -12.04 17.03 -23.21
CA PRO A 255 -13.25 16.82 -22.42
C PRO A 255 -12.91 16.17 -21.06
N PRO A 256 -13.70 16.44 -20.01
CA PRO A 256 -13.29 16.20 -18.63
C PRO A 256 -13.08 14.71 -18.37
N ALA A 257 -11.82 14.30 -18.37
CA ALA A 257 -11.40 12.98 -17.93
C ALA A 257 -11.66 12.88 -16.42
N LEU A 258 -12.20 11.74 -15.98
CA LEU A 258 -12.32 11.43 -14.56
C LEU A 258 -10.95 11.52 -13.88
N LEU A 259 -10.86 12.31 -12.80
CA LEU A 259 -9.62 12.47 -12.04
C LEU A 259 -9.69 11.67 -10.74
N VAL A 260 -8.85 10.64 -10.60
CA VAL A 260 -8.73 9.84 -9.37
C VAL A 260 -7.98 10.63 -8.30
N ARG A 261 -8.60 10.82 -7.13
CA ARG A 261 -8.10 11.65 -6.01
C ARG A 261 -7.59 10.87 -4.79
N ASP A 262 -7.63 9.53 -4.79
CA ASP A 262 -7.05 8.73 -3.71
C ASP A 262 -5.53 8.53 -3.80
N GLN A 263 -4.82 9.38 -4.55
CA GLN A 263 -3.37 9.41 -4.51
C GLN A 263 -2.89 9.99 -3.17
N ASP A 264 -1.69 9.61 -2.69
CA ASP A 264 -1.16 10.07 -1.39
C ASP A 264 -1.12 11.60 -1.28
N PHE A 265 -1.01 12.29 -2.43
CA PHE A 265 -1.06 13.74 -2.57
C PHE A 265 -1.85 14.08 -3.83
N PRO A 266 -3.20 14.14 -3.78
CA PRO A 266 -3.95 14.50 -4.96
C PRO A 266 -3.68 15.96 -5.29
N ALA A 267 -3.39 16.25 -6.56
CA ALA A 267 -3.36 17.62 -7.03
C ALA A 267 -4.70 18.30 -6.68
N ALA A 268 -4.65 19.56 -6.24
CA ALA A 268 -5.86 20.35 -6.13
C ALA A 268 -6.45 20.50 -7.55
N VAL A 269 -7.66 19.97 -7.73
CA VAL A 269 -8.38 20.07 -9.01
C VAL A 269 -9.32 21.25 -8.88
N GLU A 270 -9.06 22.35 -9.59
CA GLU A 270 -10.03 23.44 -9.68
C GLU A 270 -11.02 23.17 -10.83
N PRO A 271 -12.29 23.58 -10.70
CA PRO A 271 -13.24 23.52 -11.81
C PRO A 271 -12.72 24.35 -12.98
N PRO A 272 -12.75 23.84 -14.23
CA PRO A 272 -12.48 24.66 -15.40
C PRO A 272 -13.43 25.87 -15.45
N ALA A 273 -12.99 26.96 -16.07
CA ALA A 273 -13.82 28.17 -16.21
C ALA A 273 -15.16 27.84 -16.91
N GLY A 274 -16.28 28.19 -16.27
CA GLY A 274 -17.63 27.91 -16.77
C GLY A 274 -18.17 26.50 -16.43
N TRP A 275 -17.38 25.66 -15.77
CA TRP A 275 -17.77 24.31 -15.34
C TRP A 275 -17.91 24.23 -13.83
N SER A 276 -18.55 23.18 -13.35
CA SER A 276 -18.56 22.78 -11.94
C SER A 276 -17.85 21.44 -11.78
N LEU A 277 -17.59 21.03 -10.53
CA LEU A 277 -17.08 19.70 -10.21
C LEU A 277 -18.08 18.93 -9.35
N ILE A 278 -18.30 17.67 -9.68
CA ILE A 278 -18.89 16.67 -8.78
C ILE A 278 -17.73 15.81 -8.25
N ASP A 279 -17.50 15.90 -6.95
CA ASP A 279 -16.61 15.01 -6.20
C ASP A 279 -17.41 13.77 -5.79
N LEU A 280 -17.11 12.64 -6.41
CA LEU A 280 -17.67 11.34 -6.08
C LEU A 280 -16.78 10.67 -5.04
N TRP A 281 -17.33 10.41 -3.86
CA TRP A 281 -16.68 9.61 -2.82
C TRP A 281 -17.34 8.24 -2.74
N LEU A 282 -16.85 7.32 -3.56
CA LEU A 282 -17.34 5.96 -3.61
C LEU A 282 -16.48 5.08 -2.71
N ARG A 283 -17.10 4.36 -1.77
CA ARG A 283 -16.37 3.37 -0.98
C ARG A 283 -17.23 2.15 -0.68
N TYR A 284 -16.56 1.01 -0.47
CA TYR A 284 -17.19 -0.12 0.18
C TYR A 284 -16.58 -0.32 1.58
N GLU A 285 -17.39 -0.84 2.49
CA GLU A 285 -16.96 -1.30 3.80
C GLU A 285 -17.45 -2.73 4.00
N LEU A 286 -16.53 -3.65 4.29
CA LEU A 286 -16.91 -5.02 4.60
C LEU A 286 -17.51 -5.09 6.00
N GLU A 287 -18.72 -5.62 6.06
CA GLU A 287 -19.42 -5.85 7.31
C GLU A 287 -18.67 -6.84 8.20
N ARG A 288 -18.97 -6.76 9.49
CA ARG A 288 -18.41 -7.69 10.47
C ARG A 288 -19.07 -9.03 10.26
N LEU A 289 -18.27 -10.08 10.09
CA LEU A 289 -18.81 -11.44 10.12
C LEU A 289 -19.36 -11.74 11.51
N PRO A 290 -20.66 -12.09 11.65
CA PRO A 290 -21.21 -12.61 12.88
C PRO A 290 -20.46 -13.86 13.35
N ARG A 291 -20.53 -14.16 14.65
CA ARG A 291 -19.81 -15.29 15.25
C ARG A 291 -20.22 -16.64 14.61
N GLU A 292 -21.45 -16.76 14.15
CA GLU A 292 -21.97 -17.94 13.46
C GLU A 292 -21.29 -18.14 12.10
N ASP A 293 -21.12 -17.09 11.32
CA ASP A 293 -20.41 -17.14 10.03
C ASP A 293 -18.94 -17.53 10.23
N LEU A 294 -18.28 -16.98 11.24
CA LEU A 294 -16.91 -17.39 11.58
C LEU A 294 -16.82 -18.87 11.98
N ARG A 295 -17.85 -19.40 12.66
CA ARG A 295 -17.94 -20.83 12.98
C ARG A 295 -18.14 -21.65 11.71
N ALA A 296 -19.04 -21.22 10.82
CA ALA A 296 -19.27 -21.86 9.53
C ALA A 296 -17.97 -21.94 8.71
N LEU A 297 -17.25 -20.82 8.57
CA LEU A 297 -15.94 -20.76 7.89
C LEU A 297 -14.88 -21.64 8.56
N ALA A 298 -14.97 -21.84 9.87
CA ALA A 298 -14.09 -22.73 10.61
C ALA A 298 -14.48 -24.22 10.51
N GLY A 299 -15.58 -24.56 9.83
CA GLY A 299 -16.14 -25.92 9.77
C GLY A 299 -16.74 -26.36 11.10
N GLY A 300 -17.42 -25.46 11.81
CA GLY A 300 -18.07 -25.72 13.10
C GLY A 300 -17.37 -25.01 14.27
N ARG A 301 -16.80 -25.77 15.20
CA ARG A 301 -16.26 -25.20 16.45
C ARG A 301 -14.99 -24.36 16.21
N LEU A 302 -15.02 -23.11 16.66
CA LEU A 302 -13.84 -22.22 16.72
C LEU A 302 -12.98 -22.56 17.94
N GLY A 303 -11.93 -23.34 17.73
CA GLY A 303 -10.89 -23.54 18.75
C GLY A 303 -10.11 -22.24 19.05
N PRO A 304 -9.40 -22.15 20.18
CA PRO A 304 -8.70 -20.92 20.61
C PRO A 304 -7.77 -20.32 19.55
N TRP A 305 -7.00 -21.15 18.85
CA TRP A 305 -6.11 -20.71 17.78
C TRP A 305 -6.84 -20.13 16.57
N ARG A 306 -7.96 -20.74 16.15
CA ARG A 306 -8.77 -20.23 15.02
C ARG A 306 -9.47 -18.93 15.39
N TRP A 307 -9.92 -18.83 16.64
CA TRP A 307 -10.48 -17.60 17.17
C TRP A 307 -9.45 -16.47 17.22
N TRP A 308 -8.25 -16.74 17.71
CA TRP A 308 -7.16 -15.76 17.70
C TRP A 308 -6.79 -15.31 16.27
N ARG A 309 -6.74 -16.24 15.30
CA ARG A 309 -6.55 -15.89 13.88
C ARG A 309 -7.69 -15.06 13.31
N ALA A 310 -8.94 -15.44 13.57
CA ALA A 310 -10.09 -14.67 13.15
C ALA A 310 -10.06 -13.25 13.72
N ARG A 311 -9.66 -13.07 14.99
CA ARG A 311 -9.46 -11.74 15.57
C ARG A 311 -8.35 -10.93 14.91
N THR A 312 -7.26 -11.59 14.54
CA THR A 312 -6.04 -10.90 14.04
C THR A 312 -6.09 -10.61 12.53
N ILE A 313 -6.65 -11.54 11.74
CA ILE A 313 -6.69 -11.49 10.27
C ILE A 313 -8.13 -11.49 9.75
N GLY A 314 -9.16 -11.47 10.59
CA GLY A 314 -10.55 -11.56 10.12
C GLY A 314 -10.98 -12.96 9.66
N GLU A 315 -10.07 -13.94 9.55
CA GLU A 315 -10.36 -15.27 9.02
C GLU A 315 -9.81 -16.40 9.92
N PRO A 316 -10.61 -17.43 10.24
CA PRO A 316 -10.15 -18.55 11.05
C PRO A 316 -9.26 -19.54 10.29
N ARG A 317 -9.39 -19.57 8.95
CA ARG A 317 -8.69 -20.46 8.00
C ARG A 317 -8.44 -19.70 6.69
N PRO A 318 -7.38 -20.05 5.94
CA PRO A 318 -7.14 -19.44 4.64
C PRO A 318 -8.30 -19.84 3.71
N PRO A 319 -8.95 -18.90 3.02
CA PRO A 319 -9.99 -19.24 2.08
C PRO A 319 -9.40 -20.02 0.89
N ARG A 320 -10.23 -20.80 0.20
CA ARG A 320 -9.85 -21.38 -1.11
C ARG A 320 -10.01 -20.35 -2.22
N TYR A 321 -11.05 -19.54 -2.10
CA TYR A 321 -11.42 -18.46 -2.98
C TYR A 321 -11.78 -17.24 -2.14
N ARG A 322 -11.33 -16.07 -2.58
CA ARG A 322 -11.60 -14.82 -1.90
C ARG A 322 -12.54 -14.02 -2.76
N ALA A 323 -13.72 -13.72 -2.25
CA ALA A 323 -14.60 -12.81 -2.96
C ALA A 323 -13.99 -11.42 -3.08
N TRP A 324 -14.25 -10.82 -4.23
CA TRP A 324 -13.88 -9.47 -4.57
C TRP A 324 -15.15 -8.65 -4.75
N ILE A 325 -15.06 -7.36 -4.44
CA ILE A 325 -16.15 -6.42 -4.69
C ILE A 325 -15.96 -5.82 -6.09
N PRO A 326 -16.90 -5.99 -7.03
CA PRO A 326 -16.79 -5.42 -8.36
C PRO A 326 -16.83 -3.89 -8.30
N GLU A 327 -16.25 -3.24 -9.30
CA GLU A 327 -16.33 -1.78 -9.41
C GLU A 327 -17.80 -1.33 -9.52
N PRO A 328 -18.16 -0.20 -8.89
CA PRO A 328 -19.49 0.34 -9.03
C PRO A 328 -19.69 0.83 -10.47
N THR A 329 -20.85 0.57 -11.05
CA THR A 329 -21.27 1.24 -12.27
C THR A 329 -21.80 2.61 -11.89
N VAL A 330 -21.22 3.67 -12.45
CA VAL A 330 -21.65 5.05 -12.19
C VAL A 330 -22.13 5.67 -13.48
N SER A 331 -23.25 6.40 -13.42
CA SER A 331 -23.67 7.29 -14.49
C SER A 331 -24.05 8.66 -13.94
N VAL A 332 -23.82 9.69 -14.76
CA VAL A 332 -24.20 11.07 -14.49
C VAL A 332 -25.04 11.55 -15.67
N ASP A 333 -26.28 11.91 -15.41
CA ASP A 333 -27.28 12.29 -16.42
C ASP A 333 -27.45 11.21 -17.50
N GLY A 334 -27.42 9.95 -17.07
CA GLY A 334 -27.49 8.77 -17.95
C GLY A 334 -26.19 8.43 -18.69
N ASN A 335 -25.15 9.25 -18.60
CA ASN A 335 -23.86 8.99 -19.24
C ASN A 335 -22.97 8.14 -18.33
N PRO A 336 -22.44 6.99 -18.79
CA PRO A 336 -21.58 6.16 -17.97
C PRO A 336 -20.27 6.88 -17.66
N VAL A 337 -19.86 6.82 -16.40
CA VAL A 337 -18.64 7.39 -15.86
C VAL A 337 -17.77 6.25 -15.35
N ARG A 338 -16.55 6.13 -15.89
CA ARG A 338 -15.58 5.16 -15.38
C ARG A 338 -15.16 5.58 -13.97
N ALA A 339 -15.68 4.93 -12.95
CA ALA A 339 -15.33 5.21 -11.56
C ALA A 339 -15.06 3.90 -10.80
N GLY A 340 -14.03 3.89 -9.96
CA GLY A 340 -13.76 2.79 -9.04
C GLY A 340 -14.27 3.12 -7.63
N TRP A 341 -13.99 2.26 -6.64
CA TRP A 341 -14.29 2.54 -5.23
C TRP A 341 -13.35 3.56 -4.59
N THR A 342 -13.20 4.68 -5.27
CA THR A 342 -12.23 5.72 -5.00
C THR A 342 -12.90 7.07 -4.90
N ARG A 343 -12.18 8.05 -4.36
CA ARG A 343 -12.50 9.46 -4.56
C ARG A 343 -12.15 9.86 -5.99
N CYS A 344 -13.11 10.40 -6.72
CA CYS A 344 -12.86 10.93 -8.05
C CYS A 344 -13.61 12.25 -8.27
N SER A 345 -13.10 13.09 -9.17
CA SER A 345 -13.76 14.31 -9.58
C SER A 345 -14.15 14.23 -11.04
N LEU A 346 -15.37 14.69 -11.34
CA LEU A 346 -15.91 14.82 -12.68
C LEU A 346 -16.29 16.29 -12.91
N ALA A 347 -15.86 16.87 -14.02
CA ALA A 347 -16.35 18.19 -14.40
C ALA A 347 -17.67 18.06 -15.16
N VAL A 348 -18.66 18.85 -14.76
CA VAL A 348 -19.99 18.86 -15.38
C VAL A 348 -20.41 20.31 -15.67
N PRO A 349 -21.33 20.54 -16.63
CA PRO A 349 -21.93 21.86 -16.82
C PRO A 349 -22.65 22.30 -15.54
N PRO A 350 -22.77 23.61 -15.24
CA PRO A 350 -23.63 24.07 -14.14
C PRO A 350 -25.08 23.65 -14.38
N GLY A 351 -25.78 23.17 -13.35
CA GLY A 351 -27.15 22.69 -13.46
C GLY A 351 -27.52 21.63 -12.42
N GLU A 352 -28.69 21.02 -12.62
CA GLU A 352 -29.11 19.82 -11.89
C GLU A 352 -28.58 18.58 -12.59
N HIS A 353 -28.00 17.67 -11.81
CA HIS A 353 -27.47 16.40 -12.26
C HIS A 353 -28.06 15.25 -11.48
N GLU A 354 -28.29 14.15 -12.16
CA GLU A 354 -28.64 12.87 -11.56
C GLU A 354 -27.42 11.95 -11.57
N VAL A 355 -26.92 11.60 -10.39
CA VAL A 355 -25.84 10.63 -10.19
C VAL A 355 -26.47 9.30 -9.80
N VAL A 356 -26.30 8.29 -10.63
CA VAL A 356 -26.74 6.92 -10.37
C VAL A 356 -25.52 6.06 -10.11
N VAL A 357 -25.51 5.37 -8.97
CA VAL A 357 -24.46 4.43 -8.58
C VAL A 357 -25.10 3.06 -8.38
N THR A 358 -24.65 2.08 -9.16
CA THR A 358 -25.10 0.69 -9.07
C THR A 358 -23.93 -0.18 -8.63
N VAL A 359 -24.18 -1.05 -7.66
CA VAL A 359 -23.21 -2.01 -7.13
C VAL A 359 -23.77 -3.39 -7.27
N ASP A 360 -23.19 -4.14 -8.20
CA ASP A 360 -23.57 -5.51 -8.46
C ASP A 360 -22.84 -6.48 -7.54
N GLY A 361 -23.40 -7.68 -7.42
CA GLY A 361 -22.66 -8.80 -6.83
C GLY A 361 -21.55 -9.31 -7.75
N PRO A 362 -20.47 -9.89 -7.21
CA PRO A 362 -19.46 -10.53 -8.05
C PRO A 362 -20.11 -11.66 -8.87
N PRO A 363 -19.54 -12.01 -10.05
CA PRO A 363 -20.12 -13.04 -10.91
C PRO A 363 -20.41 -14.35 -10.15
N GLY A 364 -21.64 -14.85 -10.26
CA GLY A 364 -22.08 -16.08 -9.60
C GLY A 364 -22.41 -15.94 -8.11
N SER A 365 -22.43 -14.72 -7.54
CA SER A 365 -22.89 -14.51 -6.17
C SER A 365 -24.42 -14.53 -6.07
N PRO A 366 -24.98 -15.11 -5.01
CA PRO A 366 -26.40 -14.95 -4.69
C PRO A 366 -26.64 -13.52 -4.16
N GLY A 367 -27.40 -12.71 -4.89
CA GLY A 367 -27.77 -11.35 -4.48
C GLY A 367 -28.15 -10.47 -5.67
N GLU A 368 -29.12 -9.59 -5.47
CA GLU A 368 -29.43 -8.52 -6.42
C GLU A 368 -28.51 -7.33 -6.15
N GLY A 369 -28.06 -6.66 -7.22
CA GLY A 369 -27.30 -5.42 -7.10
C GLY A 369 -28.15 -4.32 -6.44
N VAL A 370 -27.49 -3.34 -5.82
CA VAL A 370 -28.17 -2.18 -5.22
C VAL A 370 -27.88 -0.96 -6.06
N THR A 371 -28.89 -0.12 -6.27
CA THR A 371 -28.77 1.16 -6.97
C THR A 371 -29.13 2.31 -6.04
N SER A 372 -28.29 3.34 -6.01
CA SER A 372 -28.54 4.62 -5.35
C SER A 372 -28.64 5.72 -6.39
N VAL A 373 -29.64 6.57 -6.26
CA VAL A 373 -29.83 7.77 -7.08
C VAL A 373 -29.66 9.00 -6.19
N ARG A 374 -28.84 9.95 -6.63
CA ARG A 374 -28.55 11.21 -5.95
C ARG A 374 -28.72 12.36 -6.91
N LYS A 375 -29.57 13.32 -6.56
CA LYS A 375 -29.72 14.56 -7.32
C LYS A 375 -28.82 15.63 -6.72
N VAL A 376 -28.10 16.34 -7.57
CA VAL A 376 -27.09 17.33 -7.17
C VAL A 376 -27.26 18.57 -8.03
N SER A 377 -27.31 19.74 -7.42
CA SER A 377 -27.31 21.00 -8.14
C SER A 377 -25.94 21.68 -8.00
N THR A 378 -25.39 22.17 -9.11
CA THR A 378 -24.08 22.82 -9.15
C THR A 378 -24.14 24.17 -9.85
N MET A 379 -23.28 25.10 -9.43
CA MET A 379 -23.07 26.40 -10.09
C MET A 379 -21.69 26.44 -10.75
N ALA A 380 -21.48 27.36 -11.70
CA ALA A 380 -20.17 27.57 -12.32
C ALA A 380 -19.11 27.89 -11.25
N GLY A 381 -17.97 27.20 -11.30
CA GLY A 381 -16.90 27.31 -10.31
C GLY A 381 -17.20 26.62 -8.97
N ALA A 382 -18.39 26.05 -8.78
CA ALA A 382 -18.74 25.35 -7.56
C ALA A 382 -18.29 23.89 -7.57
N ARG A 383 -18.26 23.31 -6.38
CA ARG A 383 -18.05 21.89 -6.15
C ARG A 383 -19.25 21.33 -5.41
N ALA A 384 -19.71 20.16 -5.82
CA ALA A 384 -20.64 19.36 -5.04
C ALA A 384 -20.00 18.02 -4.68
N GLU A 385 -20.35 17.49 -3.52
CA GLU A 385 -19.85 16.21 -3.05
C GLU A 385 -20.99 15.19 -3.00
N VAL A 386 -20.74 13.99 -3.54
CA VAL A 386 -21.63 12.85 -3.47
C VAL A 386 -20.89 11.71 -2.81
N GLU A 387 -21.24 11.45 -1.56
CA GLU A 387 -20.75 10.28 -0.84
C GLU A 387 -21.72 9.11 -1.05
N VAL A 388 -21.18 7.98 -1.50
CA VAL A 388 -21.91 6.70 -1.54
C VAL A 388 -21.05 5.65 -0.88
N VAL A 389 -21.61 5.04 0.16
CA VAL A 389 -20.95 3.95 0.87
C VAL A 389 -21.77 2.68 0.70
N ALA A 390 -21.14 1.66 0.13
CA ALA A 390 -21.68 0.32 0.11
C ALA A 390 -21.22 -0.45 1.35
N ASP A 391 -22.14 -0.75 2.26
CA ASP A 391 -21.87 -1.71 3.33
C ASP A 391 -22.11 -3.11 2.75
N VAL A 392 -21.05 -3.93 2.73
CA VAL A 392 -21.03 -5.21 2.00
C VAL A 392 -20.75 -6.37 2.93
N LEU A 393 -21.68 -7.31 3.01
CA LEU A 393 -21.49 -8.57 3.71
C LEU A 393 -21.13 -9.67 2.70
N ALA A 394 -19.86 -10.07 2.68
CA ALA A 394 -19.35 -11.10 1.78
C ALA A 394 -18.82 -12.31 2.57
N VAL A 395 -19.55 -13.42 2.56
CA VAL A 395 -19.18 -14.66 3.26
C VAL A 395 -18.73 -15.71 2.24
N SER A 396 -17.45 -16.10 2.26
CA SER A 396 -16.93 -17.14 1.37
C SER A 396 -17.48 -18.53 1.71
N ARG A 397 -17.64 -19.39 0.70
CA ARG A 397 -17.94 -20.81 0.95
C ARG A 397 -16.76 -21.49 1.64
N ALA A 398 -17.05 -22.40 2.57
CA ALA A 398 -16.01 -23.16 3.27
C ALA A 398 -15.39 -24.26 2.39
N ASP A 399 -16.14 -24.78 1.41
CA ASP A 399 -15.86 -26.00 0.65
C ASP A 399 -15.47 -25.77 -0.81
N GLY A 400 -15.79 -24.62 -1.40
CA GLY A 400 -15.62 -24.36 -2.82
C GLY A 400 -15.29 -22.92 -3.19
N PRO A 401 -15.15 -22.64 -4.49
CA PRO A 401 -15.10 -21.27 -4.99
C PRO A 401 -16.46 -20.57 -4.79
N GLY A 402 -16.43 -19.24 -4.69
CA GLY A 402 -17.62 -18.41 -4.58
C GLY A 402 -18.05 -18.02 -3.17
N LEU A 403 -19.20 -17.35 -3.13
CA LEU A 403 -19.82 -16.78 -1.93
C LEU A 403 -20.97 -17.66 -1.44
N ALA A 404 -21.02 -17.87 -0.14
CA ALA A 404 -22.20 -18.40 0.55
C ALA A 404 -23.27 -17.33 0.72
N ARG A 405 -22.84 -16.06 0.86
CA ARG A 405 -23.72 -14.91 1.06
C ARG A 405 -23.05 -13.64 0.55
N PHE A 406 -23.83 -12.83 -0.18
CA PHE A 406 -23.46 -11.49 -0.62
C PHE A 406 -24.65 -10.56 -0.40
N GLU A 407 -24.50 -9.58 0.48
CA GLU A 407 -25.50 -8.54 0.71
C GLU A 407 -24.81 -7.19 0.57
N VAL A 408 -25.49 -6.25 -0.08
CA VAL A 408 -25.05 -4.87 -0.22
C VAL A 408 -26.17 -3.99 0.28
N SER A 409 -25.81 -2.95 1.02
CA SER A 409 -26.70 -1.83 1.29
C SER A 409 -25.95 -0.53 1.02
N MET A 410 -26.67 0.52 0.61
CA MET A 410 -26.08 1.83 0.34
C MET A 410 -26.57 2.84 1.36
N ARG A 411 -25.66 3.66 1.86
CA ARG A 411 -25.94 4.86 2.67
C ARG A 411 -25.45 6.12 1.96
#